data_AF-A0A484ZD65-F1
#
_entry.id   AF-A0A484ZD65-F1
#
_cell.length_a   1.000
_cell.length_b   1.000
_cell.length_c   1.000
_cell.angle_alpha   90.00
_cell.angle_beta   90.00
_cell.angle_gamma   90.00
#
_symmetry.space_group_name_H-M   'P 1'
#
loop_
_entity.id
_entity.type
_entity.pdbx_description
1 polymer ?
#
loop_
_entity_poly.entity_id
_entity_poly.type
_entity_poly.pdbx_seq_one_letter_code
_entity_poly.pdbx_strand_id
1 'polypeptide(L)'
;MLITTKKERWDGGADDFLKTGLDAVGMTKAQFDEAVKDPKVQAIYEQWKASYDVAKIQGVPAYVVNGKYLIYTKNIKSIDSLADLVKELAGK
;
A
#
# COMPACT_ATOMS: atom_id res chain seq x y z
N MET A 1 13.18 3.08 -8.70
CA MET A 1 13.77 1.76 -8.98
C MET A 1 13.84 1.04 -7.63
N LEU A 2 12.92 0.12 -7.35
CA LEU A 2 12.98 -0.69 -6.14
C LEU A 2 14.09 -1.72 -6.34
N ILE A 3 15.17 -1.60 -5.59
CA ILE A 3 16.29 -2.53 -5.63
C ILE A 3 15.92 -3.71 -4.73
N THR A 4 15.38 -4.79 -5.30
CA THR A 4 15.22 -6.06 -4.57
C THR A 4 16.54 -6.83 -4.61
N THR A 5 17.02 -7.24 -3.42
CA THR A 5 18.21 -8.09 -3.31
C THR A 5 17.93 -9.48 -3.88
N LYS A 6 18.97 -10.24 -4.25
CA LYS A 6 18.84 -11.55 -4.93
C LYS A 6 17.93 -12.57 -4.21
N LYS A 7 17.70 -12.39 -2.91
CA LYS A 7 16.85 -13.25 -2.07
C LYS A 7 15.35 -12.97 -2.21
N GLU A 8 14.97 -11.84 -2.80
CA GLU A 8 13.59 -11.41 -3.04
C GLU A 8 13.23 -11.41 -4.53
N ARG A 9 13.92 -12.24 -5.31
CA ARG A 9 13.62 -12.43 -6.72
C ARG A 9 12.89 -13.75 -6.88
N TRP A 10 11.71 -13.67 -7.47
CA TRP A 10 11.00 -14.83 -7.97
C TRP A 10 11.71 -15.30 -9.25
N ASP A 11 12.12 -16.57 -9.30
CA ASP A 11 12.89 -17.11 -10.43
C ASP A 11 12.09 -17.08 -11.74
N GLY A 12 10.77 -17.28 -11.70
CA GLY A 12 9.84 -17.08 -12.82
C GLY A 12 9.38 -15.64 -13.00
N GLY A 13 9.96 -14.66 -12.30
CA GLY A 13 9.68 -13.24 -12.49
C GLY A 13 8.29 -12.80 -12.04
N ALA A 14 7.63 -11.97 -12.85
CA ALA A 14 6.37 -11.34 -12.50
C ALA A 14 5.21 -12.33 -12.32
N ASP A 15 5.21 -13.44 -13.07
CA ASP A 15 4.15 -14.45 -12.99
C ASP A 15 4.23 -15.20 -11.66
N ASP A 16 5.42 -15.57 -11.20
CA ASP A 16 5.64 -16.21 -9.90
C ASP A 16 5.32 -15.26 -8.73
N PHE A 17 5.67 -13.96 -8.89
CA PHE A 17 5.29 -12.93 -7.92
C PHE A 17 3.76 -12.84 -7.78
N LEU A 18 3.06 -12.72 -8.90
CA LEU A 18 1.60 -12.64 -8.91
C LEU A 18 0.98 -13.93 -8.36
N LYS A 19 1.48 -15.10 -8.79
CA LYS A 19 1.01 -16.41 -8.32
C LYS A 19 1.11 -16.53 -6.79
N THR A 20 2.21 -16.07 -6.19
CA THR A 20 2.38 -16.11 -4.72
C THR A 20 1.24 -15.39 -3.99
N GLY A 21 0.85 -14.20 -4.47
CA GLY A 21 -0.27 -13.45 -3.89
C GLY A 21 -1.63 -14.10 -4.18
N LEU A 22 -1.84 -14.56 -5.43
CA LEU A 22 -3.09 -15.19 -5.85
C LEU A 22 -3.37 -16.50 -5.12
N ASP A 23 -2.37 -17.36 -4.94
CA ASP A 23 -2.49 -18.61 -4.19
C ASP A 23 -2.89 -18.34 -2.73
N ALA A 24 -2.28 -17.33 -2.09
CA ALA A 24 -2.55 -16.98 -0.69
C ALA A 24 -3.99 -16.53 -0.44
N VAL A 25 -4.66 -15.98 -1.46
CA VAL A 25 -6.06 -15.54 -1.38
C VAL A 25 -7.02 -16.50 -2.11
N GLY A 26 -6.53 -17.62 -2.64
CA GLY A 26 -7.34 -18.62 -3.35
C GLY A 26 -7.94 -18.13 -4.66
N MET A 27 -7.30 -17.18 -5.34
CA MET A 27 -7.77 -16.60 -6.61
C MET A 27 -7.00 -17.19 -7.79
N THR A 28 -7.69 -17.47 -8.90
CA THR A 28 -7.01 -17.87 -10.15
C THR A 28 -6.55 -16.66 -10.96
N LYS A 29 -5.53 -16.83 -11.80
CA LYS A 29 -5.07 -15.76 -12.70
C LYS A 29 -6.19 -15.23 -13.60
N ALA A 30 -7.05 -16.11 -14.12
CA ALA A 30 -8.18 -15.69 -14.96
C ALA A 30 -9.19 -14.80 -14.21
N GLN A 31 -9.47 -15.12 -12.94
CA GLN A 31 -10.31 -14.28 -12.09
C GLN A 31 -9.65 -12.92 -11.82
N PHE A 32 -8.35 -12.91 -11.56
CA PHE A 32 -7.58 -11.67 -11.40
C PHE A 32 -7.64 -10.81 -12.66
N ASP A 33 -7.30 -11.38 -13.82
CA ASP A 33 -7.26 -10.70 -15.12
C ASP A 33 -8.63 -10.10 -15.51
N GLU A 34 -9.73 -10.73 -15.10
CA GLU A 34 -11.07 -10.16 -15.28
C GLU A 34 -11.38 -9.07 -14.24
N ALA A 35 -11.06 -9.31 -12.96
CA ALA A 35 -11.30 -8.34 -11.90
C ALA A 35 -10.55 -7.02 -12.10
N VAL A 36 -9.32 -7.04 -12.64
CA VAL A 36 -8.60 -5.79 -12.93
C VAL A 36 -9.29 -4.91 -13.97
N LYS A 37 -10.20 -5.44 -14.79
CA LYS A 37 -10.95 -4.62 -15.76
C LYS A 37 -12.11 -3.86 -15.12
N ASP A 38 -12.52 -4.20 -13.89
CA ASP A 38 -13.60 -3.53 -13.19
C ASP A 38 -13.26 -2.03 -13.01
N PRO A 39 -14.12 -1.10 -13.46
CA PRO A 39 -13.91 0.34 -13.28
C PRO A 39 -13.65 0.75 -11.83
N LYS A 40 -14.19 0.02 -10.84
CA LYS A 40 -13.93 0.27 -9.42
C LYS A 40 -12.49 -0.08 -9.03
N VAL A 41 -11.95 -1.17 -9.56
CA VAL A 41 -10.55 -1.56 -9.34
C VAL A 41 -9.62 -0.55 -10.00
N GLN A 42 -9.94 -0.12 -11.22
CA GLN A 42 -9.20 0.95 -11.91
C GLN A 42 -9.26 2.27 -11.14
N ALA A 43 -10.42 2.64 -10.58
CA ALA A 43 -10.54 3.85 -9.77
C ALA A 43 -9.67 3.81 -8.50
N ILE A 44 -9.57 2.65 -7.83
CA ILE A 44 -8.67 2.45 -6.69
C ILE A 44 -7.20 2.62 -7.12
N TYR A 45 -6.81 2.04 -8.26
CA TYR A 45 -5.46 2.18 -8.79
C TYR A 45 -5.10 3.65 -9.07
N GLU A 46 -6.02 4.42 -9.66
CA GLU A 46 -5.82 5.86 -9.87
C GLU A 46 -5.65 6.62 -8.55
N GLN A 47 -6.44 6.30 -7.52
CA GLN A 47 -6.31 6.92 -6.20
C GLN A 47 -4.94 6.64 -5.55
N TRP A 48 -4.38 5.44 -5.74
CA TRP A 48 -3.09 5.05 -5.17
C TRP A 48 -1.89 5.75 -5.81
N LYS A 49 -2.05 6.38 -6.98
CA LYS A 49 -0.95 7.15 -7.61
C LYS A 49 -0.48 8.30 -6.72
N ALA A 50 -1.38 8.92 -5.96
CA ALA A 50 -1.05 9.99 -5.00
C ALA A 50 -0.11 9.50 -3.87
N SER A 51 -0.07 8.19 -3.60
CA SER A 51 0.81 7.63 -2.56
C SER A 51 2.29 7.84 -2.85
N TYR A 52 2.70 7.99 -4.12
CA TYR A 52 4.10 8.24 -4.46
C TYR A 52 4.60 9.58 -3.94
N ASP A 53 3.80 10.64 -4.07
CA ASP A 53 4.17 11.97 -3.59
C ASP A 53 4.15 12.05 -2.06
N VAL A 54 3.21 11.38 -1.40
CA VAL A 54 3.20 11.24 0.06
C VAL A 54 4.45 10.49 0.54
N ALA A 55 4.84 9.40 -0.13
CA ALA A 55 6.02 8.62 0.23
C ALA A 55 7.33 9.39 0.08
N LYS A 56 7.42 10.39 -0.80
CA LYS A 56 8.62 11.24 -0.93
C LYS A 56 8.90 12.10 0.31
N ILE A 57 7.89 12.41 1.12
CA ILE A 57 8.04 13.32 2.27
C ILE A 57 8.87 12.67 3.38
N GLN A 58 8.60 11.39 3.68
CA GLN A 58 9.23 10.70 4.81
C GLN A 58 9.43 9.19 4.62
N GLY A 59 9.24 8.68 3.40
CA GLY A 59 9.23 7.24 3.12
C GLY A 59 7.91 6.57 3.48
N VAL A 60 7.97 5.24 3.61
CA VAL A 60 6.85 4.37 3.98
C VAL A 60 7.19 3.58 5.26
N PRO A 61 6.22 3.29 6.14
CA PRO A 61 4.80 3.62 6.05
C PRO A 61 4.50 5.12 6.27
N ALA A 62 3.43 5.62 5.65
CA ALA A 62 2.97 7.00 5.76
C ALA A 62 1.47 7.03 6.12
N TYR A 63 1.15 7.44 7.35
CA TYR A 63 -0.23 7.52 7.82
C TYR A 63 -0.78 8.92 7.58
N VAL A 64 -1.82 9.04 6.75
CA VAL A 64 -2.47 10.30 6.43
C VAL A 64 -3.91 10.30 6.97
N VAL A 65 -4.25 11.30 7.79
CA VAL A 65 -5.59 11.47 8.35
C VAL A 65 -6.38 12.48 7.52
N ASN A 66 -7.61 12.12 7.14
CA ASN A 66 -8.53 12.91 6.30
C ASN A 66 -7.91 13.40 4.97
N GLY A 67 -6.91 12.69 4.44
CA GLY A 67 -6.17 13.12 3.23
C GLY A 67 -5.34 14.40 3.41
N LYS A 68 -5.21 14.93 4.63
CA LYS A 68 -4.65 16.26 4.92
C LYS A 68 -3.46 16.23 5.87
N TYR A 69 -3.49 15.40 6.92
CA TYR A 69 -2.49 15.41 7.98
C TYR A 69 -1.59 14.17 7.90
N LEU A 70 -0.32 14.35 7.51
CA LEU A 70 0.69 13.30 7.52
C LEU A 70 1.31 13.16 8.91
N ILE A 71 1.22 11.97 9.49
CA ILE A 71 1.83 11.65 10.80
C ILE A 71 3.30 11.30 10.60
N TYR A 72 4.20 11.97 11.34
CA TYR A 72 5.62 11.64 11.37
C TYR A 72 5.89 10.35 12.13
N THR A 73 6.12 9.25 11.39
CA THR A 73 6.24 7.90 11.95
C THR A 73 7.39 7.73 12.94
N LYS A 74 8.51 8.44 12.73
CA LYS A 74 9.65 8.46 13.65
C LYS A 74 9.33 8.95 15.06
N ASN A 75 8.22 9.67 15.24
CA ASN A 75 7.81 10.24 16.52
C ASN A 75 6.75 9.38 17.24
N ILE A 76 6.31 8.27 16.65
CA ILE A 76 5.32 7.36 17.26
C ILE A 76 6.01 6.59 18.39
N LYS A 77 5.52 6.77 19.62
CA LYS A 77 6.11 6.16 20.83
C LYS A 77 5.41 4.87 21.27
N SER A 78 4.13 4.71 20.91
CA SER A 78 3.31 3.54 21.22
C SER A 78 2.11 3.48 20.26
N ILE A 79 1.44 2.33 20.22
CA ILE A 79 0.20 2.14 19.45
C ILE A 79 -0.90 3.07 19.97
N ASP A 80 -1.04 3.19 21.29
CA ASP A 80 -2.03 4.09 21.90
C ASP A 80 -1.78 5.54 21.53
N SER A 81 -0.52 5.99 21.56
CA SER A 81 -0.14 7.34 21.14
C SER A 81 -0.45 7.62 19.67
N LEU A 82 -0.33 6.62 18.79
CA LEU A 82 -0.75 6.75 17.40
C LEU A 82 -2.27 6.86 17.29
N ALA A 83 -3.01 5.99 18.00
CA ALA A 83 -4.46 5.98 17.97
C ALA A 83 -5.06 7.32 18.45
N ASP A 84 -4.51 7.87 19.54
CA ASP A 84 -4.95 9.17 20.08
C ASP A 84 -4.65 10.32 19.12
N LEU A 85 -3.45 10.32 18.50
CA LEU A 85 -3.10 11.31 17.49
C LEU A 85 -4.02 11.24 16.27
N VAL A 86 -4.36 10.03 15.81
CA VAL A 86 -5.31 9.85 14.70
C VAL A 86 -6.68 10.41 15.06
N LYS A 87 -7.20 10.11 16.27
CA LYS A 87 -8.49 10.66 16.73
C LYS A 87 -8.46 12.18 16.81
N GLU A 88 -7.38 12.76 17.34
CA GLU A 88 -7.23 14.22 17.44
C GLU A 88 -7.26 14.87 16.04
N LEU A 89 -6.47 14.33 15.10
CA LEU A 89 -6.39 14.87 13.74
C LEU A 89 -7.67 14.63 12.93
N ALA A 90 -8.39 13.54 13.21
CA ALA A 90 -9.65 13.23 12.54
C ALA A 90 -10.77 14.22 12.93
N GLY A 91 -10.69 14.79 14.13
CA GLY A 91 -11.62 15.83 14.60
C GLY A 91 -11.30 17.25 14.11
N LYS A 92 -10.26 17.44 13.28
CA LYS A 92 -9.83 18.73 12.72
C LYS A 92 -10.07 18.82 11.23
#